data_AF-A0A1D8T9F6-F1
#
_entry.id   AF-A0A1D8T9F6-F1
#
_cell.length_a   1.000
_cell.length_b   1.000
_cell.length_c   1.000
_cell.angle_alpha   90.00
_cell.angle_beta   90.00
_cell.angle_gamma   90.00
#
_symmetry.space_group_name_H-M   'P 1'
#
loop_
_entity.id
_entity.type
_entity.pdbx_description
1 polymer ?
#
loop_
_entity_poly.entity_id
_entity_poly.type
_entity_poly.pdbx_seq_one_letter_code
_entity_poly.pdbx_strand_id
1 'polypeptide(L)'
;MTYWRGPPPPVAQIGEPFVTDDGHIGHAELRLQTGMIYLAEEFPQMGLTAPESGATSVTMVLPVDDTDAVLERAHDAGGTVERGSSENFGRRTATLTDPFGHRWILSGPTKKEPAN
;
A
#
# COMPACT_ATOMS: atom_id res chain seq x y z
N MET A 1 3.44 22.74 -19.00
CA MET A 1 3.11 22.07 -17.72
C MET A 1 1.60 21.91 -17.66
N THR A 2 1.09 20.87 -18.29
CA THR A 2 -0.34 20.65 -18.51
C THR A 2 -0.89 19.90 -17.31
N TYR A 3 -1.68 20.59 -16.48
CA TYR A 3 -2.31 20.00 -15.30
C TYR A 3 -3.39 19.00 -15.77
N TRP A 4 -3.30 17.77 -15.29
CA TRP A 4 -4.29 16.71 -15.51
C TRP A 4 -5.68 17.17 -15.00
N ARG A 5 -6.73 16.95 -15.81
CA ARG A 5 -8.13 17.31 -15.51
C ARG A 5 -9.04 16.07 -15.32
N GLY A 6 -8.47 14.92 -14.97
CA GLY A 6 -9.24 13.75 -14.54
C GLY A 6 -9.31 13.67 -13.01
N PRO A 7 -10.16 12.79 -12.45
CA PRO A 7 -10.02 12.42 -11.04
C PRO A 7 -8.56 11.96 -10.80
N PRO A 8 -7.97 12.29 -9.64
CA PRO A 8 -6.63 11.82 -9.32
C PRO A 8 -6.62 10.28 -9.37
N PRO A 9 -5.55 9.66 -9.89
CA PRO A 9 -5.43 8.21 -9.82
C PRO A 9 -5.49 7.76 -8.36
N PRO A 10 -6.00 6.55 -8.07
CA PRO A 10 -6.20 6.07 -6.70
C PRO A 10 -4.90 6.07 -5.88
N VAL A 11 -3.76 5.93 -6.58
CA VAL A 11 -2.41 6.19 -6.06
C VAL A 11 -1.65 7.04 -7.09
N ALA A 12 -0.95 8.08 -6.63
CA ALA A 12 -0.08 8.90 -7.48
C ALA A 12 1.25 9.18 -6.79
N GLN A 13 2.36 9.00 -7.49
CA GLN A 13 3.63 9.58 -7.05
C GLN A 13 3.54 11.11 -7.16
N ILE A 14 4.06 11.80 -6.16
CA ILE A 14 4.11 13.25 -6.12
C ILE A 14 5.54 13.70 -6.29
N GLY A 15 5.78 14.47 -7.37
CA GLY A 15 7.11 14.95 -7.71
C GLY A 15 8.06 13.85 -8.17
N GLU A 16 9.33 14.23 -8.34
CA GLU A 16 10.42 13.28 -8.56
C GLU A 16 10.95 12.79 -7.21
N PRO A 17 11.26 11.49 -7.04
CA PRO A 17 11.88 11.01 -5.82
C PRO A 17 13.24 11.67 -5.61
N PHE A 18 13.60 11.93 -4.36
CA PHE A 18 14.97 12.29 -4.04
C PHE A 18 15.82 11.03 -4.07
N VAL A 19 16.79 11.01 -4.98
CA VAL A 19 17.76 9.94 -5.16
C VAL A 19 19.11 10.42 -4.64
N THR A 20 19.73 9.64 -3.77
CA THR A 20 21.05 9.92 -3.20
C THR A 20 22.16 9.71 -4.23
N ASP A 21 23.37 10.19 -3.95
CA ASP A 21 24.52 10.08 -4.87
C ASP A 21 24.90 8.62 -5.20
N ASP A 22 24.59 7.69 -4.30
CA ASP A 22 24.78 6.24 -4.44
C ASP A 22 23.57 5.53 -5.09
N GLY A 23 22.54 6.28 -5.49
CA GLY A 23 21.42 5.78 -6.31
C GLY A 23 20.22 5.24 -5.53
N HIS A 24 20.21 5.36 -4.20
CA HIS A 24 19.09 4.93 -3.35
C HIS A 24 17.98 5.99 -3.29
N ILE A 25 16.73 5.55 -3.12
CA ILE A 25 15.62 6.48 -2.85
C ILE A 25 15.70 6.95 -1.39
N GLY A 26 16.10 8.21 -1.20
CA GLY A 26 16.13 8.84 0.12
C GLY A 26 14.78 9.40 0.56
N HIS A 27 13.92 9.77 -0.38
CA HIS A 27 12.55 10.24 -0.10
C HIS A 27 11.66 10.14 -1.33
N ALA A 28 10.49 9.52 -1.16
CA ALA A 28 9.42 9.46 -2.15
C ALA A 28 8.07 9.72 -1.50
N GLU A 29 7.17 10.36 -2.25
CA GLU A 29 5.83 10.72 -1.79
C GLU A 29 4.78 10.01 -2.63
N LEU A 30 3.91 9.24 -1.97
CA LEU A 30 2.76 8.61 -2.60
C LEU A 30 1.47 9.18 -2.03
N ARG A 31 0.70 9.84 -2.90
CA ARG A 31 -0.66 10.28 -2.62
C ARG A 31 -1.61 9.11 -2.78
N LEU A 32 -2.33 8.80 -1.71
CA LEU A 32 -3.48 7.92 -1.71
C LEU A 32 -4.76 8.76 -1.69
N GLN A 33 -5.90 8.13 -1.98
CA GLN A 33 -7.21 8.76 -1.76
C GLN A 33 -7.41 9.25 -0.32
N THR A 34 -6.80 8.58 0.66
CA THR A 34 -6.98 8.85 2.09
C THR A 34 -5.89 9.72 2.71
N GLY A 35 -4.79 10.02 2.01
CA GLY A 35 -3.68 10.74 2.62
C GLY A 35 -2.38 10.62 1.82
N MET A 36 -1.26 10.82 2.51
CA MET A 36 0.08 10.70 1.95
C MET A 36 0.85 9.62 2.71
N ILE A 37 1.63 8.82 2.00
CA ILE A 37 2.68 7.98 2.58
C ILE A 37 4.02 8.50 2.06
N TYR A 38 4.98 8.60 2.97
CA TYR A 38 6.36 8.93 2.68
C TYR A 38 7.18 7.65 2.79
N LEU A 39 8.05 7.43 1.81
CA LEU A 39 8.85 6.21 1.68
C LEU A 39 10.31 6.57 1.46
N ALA A 40 11.19 5.72 1.95
CA ALA A 40 12.62 5.73 1.67
C ALA A 40 13.11 4.28 1.66
N GLU A 41 14.26 4.04 1.03
CA GLU A 41 15.00 2.80 1.22
C GLU A 41 15.63 2.73 2.62
N GLU A 42 16.21 1.59 2.97
CA GLU A 42 16.89 1.43 4.24
C GLU A 42 18.18 2.27 4.30
N PHE A 43 18.39 2.94 5.44
CA PHE A 43 19.66 3.56 5.81
C PHE A 43 20.03 3.09 7.22
N PRO A 44 20.57 1.87 7.38
CA PRO A 44 20.86 1.28 8.69
C PRO A 44 21.78 2.14 9.57
N GLN A 45 22.70 2.89 8.95
CA GLN A 45 23.58 3.85 9.60
C GLN A 45 22.85 5.01 10.29
N MET A 46 21.62 5.30 9.87
CA MET A 46 20.70 6.28 10.48
C MET A 46 19.61 5.61 11.32
N GLY A 47 19.65 4.29 11.49
CA GLY A 47 18.62 3.52 12.19
C GLY A 47 17.30 3.38 11.40
N LEU A 48 17.32 3.64 10.09
CA LEU A 48 16.17 3.47 9.20
C LEU A 48 16.24 2.07 8.58
N THR A 49 15.51 1.13 9.15
CA THR A 49 15.45 -0.26 8.68
C THR A 49 14.01 -0.68 8.42
N ALA A 50 13.84 -1.57 7.46
CA ALA A 50 12.58 -2.23 7.18
C ALA A 50 12.14 -3.06 8.41
N PRO A 51 10.83 -3.20 8.65
CA PRO A 51 10.33 -4.11 9.67
C PRO A 51 10.76 -5.55 9.36
N GLU A 52 11.20 -6.29 10.38
CA GLU A 52 11.29 -7.74 10.25
C GLU A 52 9.87 -8.32 10.05
N SER A 53 9.74 -9.32 9.18
CA SER A 53 8.46 -9.98 8.93
C SER A 53 7.86 -10.52 10.23
N GLY A 54 6.62 -10.13 10.53
CA GLY A 54 5.95 -10.48 11.78
C GLY A 54 6.31 -9.61 13.00
N ALA A 55 7.24 -8.66 12.87
CA ALA A 55 7.67 -7.74 13.93
C ALA A 55 7.17 -6.30 13.72
N THR A 56 6.21 -6.06 12.82
CA THR A 56 5.70 -4.71 12.59
C THR A 56 4.79 -4.23 13.72
N SER A 57 5.05 -3.02 14.24
CA SER A 57 4.24 -2.41 15.30
C SER A 57 2.94 -1.78 14.79
N VAL A 58 2.85 -1.55 13.48
CA VAL A 58 1.71 -0.89 12.83
C VAL A 58 1.21 -1.71 11.65
N THR A 59 -0.09 -1.66 11.41
CA THR A 59 -0.72 -2.21 10.20
C THR A 59 -1.43 -1.07 9.48
N MET A 60 -1.18 -0.92 8.18
CA MET A 60 -1.80 0.12 7.36
C MET A 60 -3.09 -0.41 6.72
N VAL A 61 -4.20 0.29 6.90
CA VAL A 61 -5.46 -0.03 6.21
C VAL A 61 -5.53 0.80 4.93
N LEU A 62 -5.55 0.12 3.79
CA LEU A 62 -5.65 0.73 2.47
C LEU A 62 -7.06 0.51 1.90
N PRO A 63 -7.87 1.57 1.77
CA PRO A 63 -9.12 1.49 1.02
C PRO A 63 -8.85 1.25 -0.46
N VAL A 64 -9.60 0.33 -1.05
CA VAL A 64 -9.45 -0.03 -2.46
C VAL A 64 -10.82 -0.29 -3.09
N ASP A 65 -10.93 -0.03 -4.39
CA ASP A 65 -12.18 -0.25 -5.12
C ASP A 65 -12.47 -1.75 -5.34
N ASP A 66 -11.43 -2.56 -5.54
CA ASP A 66 -11.52 -4.01 -5.65
C ASP A 66 -10.43 -4.67 -4.79
N THR A 67 -10.86 -5.35 -3.72
CA THR A 67 -9.95 -6.03 -2.79
C THR A 67 -9.26 -7.22 -3.41
N ASP A 68 -9.94 -7.97 -4.28
CA ASP A 68 -9.39 -9.21 -4.84
C ASP A 68 -8.34 -8.88 -5.90
N ALA A 69 -8.66 -7.93 -6.79
CA ALA A 69 -7.74 -7.51 -7.82
C ALA A 69 -6.46 -6.88 -7.25
N VAL A 70 -6.56 -6.12 -6.15
CA VAL A 70 -5.37 -5.57 -5.48
C VAL A 70 -4.59 -6.65 -4.74
N LEU A 71 -5.27 -7.60 -4.09
CA LEU A 71 -4.61 -8.70 -3.39
C LEU A 71 -3.80 -9.58 -4.37
N GLU A 72 -4.37 -9.90 -5.52
CA GLU A 72 -3.70 -10.68 -6.58
C GLU A 72 -2.47 -9.92 -7.11
N ARG A 73 -2.62 -8.65 -7.47
CA ARG A 73 -1.47 -7.83 -7.91
C ARG A 73 -0.38 -7.73 -6.86
N ALA A 74 -0.75 -7.58 -5.59
CA ALA A 74 0.22 -7.49 -4.50
C ALA A 74 0.95 -8.81 -4.29
N HIS A 75 0.25 -9.94 -4.41
CA HIS A 75 0.84 -11.27 -4.38
C HIS A 75 1.83 -11.47 -5.54
N ASP A 76 1.43 -11.12 -6.77
CA ASP A 76 2.27 -11.26 -7.97
C ASP A 76 3.52 -10.36 -7.92
N ALA A 77 3.44 -9.24 -7.19
CA ALA A 77 4.57 -8.37 -6.89
C ALA A 77 5.48 -8.88 -5.76
N GLY A 78 5.24 -10.09 -5.24
CA GLY A 78 6.04 -10.73 -4.18
C GLY A 78 5.48 -10.56 -2.77
N GLY A 79 4.29 -9.97 -2.61
CA GLY A 79 3.62 -9.87 -1.32
C GLY A 79 3.16 -11.24 -0.79
N THR A 80 3.28 -11.44 0.50
CA THR A 80 2.82 -12.66 1.18
C THR A 80 1.40 -12.46 1.71
N VAL A 81 0.45 -13.24 1.18
CA VAL A 81 -0.94 -13.22 1.67
C VAL A 81 -1.05 -13.93 3.02
N GLU A 82 -1.31 -13.16 4.07
CA GLU A 82 -1.56 -13.72 5.41
C GLU A 82 -3.01 -14.20 5.56
N ARG A 83 -3.95 -13.43 5.00
CA ARG A 83 -5.38 -13.76 5.01
C ARG A 83 -5.99 -13.37 3.66
N GLY A 84 -6.51 -14.37 2.97
CA GLY A 84 -7.26 -14.16 1.73
C GLY A 84 -8.49 -13.28 1.93
N SER A 85 -9.02 -12.79 0.81
CA SER A 85 -10.20 -11.94 0.78
C SER A 85 -11.42 -12.60 1.44
N SER A 86 -12.04 -11.89 2.38
CA SER A 86 -13.27 -12.32 3.05
C SER A 86 -14.20 -11.14 3.30
N GLU A 87 -15.50 -11.39 3.45
CA GLU A 87 -16.46 -10.34 3.80
C GLU A 87 -16.76 -10.39 5.29
N ASN A 88 -16.43 -9.31 5.99
CA ASN A 88 -16.69 -9.16 7.43
C ASN A 88 -17.05 -7.70 7.71
N PHE A 89 -17.95 -7.47 8.67
CA PHE A 89 -18.32 -6.12 9.15
C PHE A 89 -18.74 -5.14 8.02
N GLY A 90 -19.40 -5.65 6.98
CA GLY A 90 -19.88 -4.83 5.86
C GLY A 90 -18.79 -4.38 4.88
N ARG A 91 -17.61 -5.00 4.90
CA ARG A 91 -16.52 -4.73 3.95
C ARG A 91 -15.93 -6.03 3.43
N ARG A 92 -15.32 -5.97 2.25
CA ARG A 92 -14.43 -7.02 1.76
C ARG A 92 -13.00 -6.67 2.17
N THR A 93 -12.34 -7.58 2.87
CA THR A 93 -10.99 -7.32 3.42
C THR A 93 -10.04 -8.47 3.15
N ALA A 94 -8.76 -8.14 3.02
CA ALA A 94 -7.65 -9.09 2.94
C ALA A 94 -6.45 -8.55 3.71
N THR A 95 -5.53 -9.42 4.12
CA THR A 95 -4.32 -9.04 4.83
C THR A 95 -3.11 -9.64 4.15
N LEU A 96 -2.09 -8.81 3.92
CA LEU A 96 -0.83 -9.23 3.35
C LEU A 96 0.34 -8.49 4.00
N THR A 97 1.52 -9.06 3.85
CA THR A 97 2.80 -8.40 4.14
C THR A 97 3.55 -8.20 2.82
N ASP A 98 4.03 -6.98 2.57
CA ASP A 98 4.78 -6.67 1.35
C ASP A 98 6.23 -7.19 1.41
N PRO A 99 6.97 -7.19 0.28
CA PRO A 99 8.36 -7.64 0.26
C PRO A 99 9.31 -6.88 1.20
N PHE A 100 8.90 -5.70 1.67
CA PHE A 100 9.67 -4.85 2.59
C PHE A 100 9.23 -5.04 4.05
N GLY A 101 8.43 -6.07 4.36
CA GLY A 101 8.02 -6.41 5.72
C GLY A 101 6.87 -5.57 6.29
N HIS A 102 6.28 -4.64 5.53
CA HIS A 102 5.16 -3.86 6.02
C HIS A 102 3.85 -4.63 5.88
N ARG A 103 3.01 -4.52 6.91
CA ARG A 103 1.72 -5.21 6.96
C ARG A 103 0.58 -4.31 6.54
N TRP A 104 -0.25 -4.83 5.66
CA TRP A 104 -1.36 -4.12 5.04
C TRP A 104 -2.69 -4.86 5.23
N ILE A 105 -3.76 -4.09 5.43
CA ILE A 105 -5.14 -4.56 5.30
C ILE A 105 -5.77 -3.84 4.12
N LEU A 106 -6.14 -4.60 3.10
CA LEU A 106 -6.95 -4.10 1.99
C LEU A 106 -8.41 -4.07 2.42
N SER A 107 -9.13 -3.01 2.07
CA SER A 107 -10.49 -2.79 2.54
C SER A 107 -11.37 -2.15 1.48
N GLY A 108 -12.18 -2.95 0.79
CA GLY A 108 -13.07 -2.51 -0.28
C GLY A 108 -14.55 -2.79 -0.04
N PRO A 109 -15.41 -2.43 -1.01
CA PRO A 109 -16.84 -2.74 -0.97
C PRO A 109 -17.09 -4.25 -0.97
N THR A 110 -18.21 -4.67 -0.38
CA THR A 110 -18.68 -6.07 -0.45
C THR A 110 -19.09 -6.42 -1.88
N LYS A 111 -18.95 -7.69 -2.24
CA LYS A 111 -19.45 -8.23 -3.52
C LYS A 111 -20.91 -8.67 -3.43
N LYS A 112 -21.45 -8.88 -2.23
CA LYS A 112 -22.89 -9.13 -2.03
C LYS A 112 -23.73 -7.92 -2.46
N GLU A 113 -24.77 -8.17 -3.24
CA GLU A 113 -25.86 -7.23 -3.44
C GLU A 113 -26.52 -6.89 -2.09
N PRO A 114 -27.02 -5.65 -1.91
CA PRO A 114 -27.78 -5.33 -0.71
C PRO A 114 -28.97 -6.27 -0.62
N ALA A 115 -29.20 -6.84 0.57
CA ALA A 115 -30.38 -7.63 0.83
C ALA A 115 -31.62 -6.76 0.55
N ASN A 116 -32.42 -7.20 -0.43
CA ASN A 116 -33.67 -6.58 -0.85
C ASN A 116 -34.71 -6.59 0.28
#